data_AF-T0YEP2-F1
#
_entry.id   AF-T0YEP2-F1
#
_cell.length_a   1.000
_cell.length_b   1.000
_cell.length_c   1.000
_cell.angle_alpha   90.00
_cell.angle_beta   90.00
_cell.angle_gamma   90.00
#
_symmetry.space_group_name_H-M   'P 1'
#
loop_
_entity.id
_entity.type
_entity.pdbx_description
1 polymer ?
#
loop_
_entity_poly.entity_id
_entity_poly.type
_entity_poly.pdbx_seq_one_letter_code
_entity_poly.pdbx_strand_id
1 'polypeptide(L)'
;MEAPMSAVLSTPLSPVPVKTHKHRVCVARGDGIGPEITDAVLHILREAGAPVEFEALELGERAYRAGHAAGIPDAAWEAITARGVLLKGPITTPQGGGYKSVNVTLRKALGLYANVRPCMALHPYVPSQHPGMDVVIVRENEEDTYGGIEHRQTGEVVQCLKLVSRPGCERVSATPSSMRAVTAGAR
;
A
#
# COMPACT_ATOMS: atom_id res chain seq x y z
N MET A 1 50.06 -11.02 19.09
CA MET A 1 50.15 -9.71 19.76
C MET A 1 49.23 -8.78 19.02
N GLU A 2 48.16 -8.40 19.68
CA GLU A 2 47.00 -7.68 19.18
C GLU A 2 47.32 -6.23 18.81
N ALA A 3 46.61 -5.72 17.80
CA ALA A 3 46.26 -4.30 17.69
C ALA A 3 44.77 -4.25 17.30
N PRO A 4 43.88 -3.63 18.10
CA PRO A 4 42.46 -3.57 17.77
C PRO A 4 42.22 -2.49 16.71
N MET A 5 41.53 -2.85 15.62
CA MET A 5 40.94 -1.88 14.71
C MET A 5 39.87 -1.08 15.45
N SER A 6 40.14 0.21 15.64
CA SER A 6 39.22 1.22 16.14
C SER A 6 37.89 1.16 15.38
N ALA A 7 36.82 0.80 16.07
CA ALA A 7 35.45 0.96 15.59
C ALA A 7 35.19 2.46 15.40
N VAL A 8 35.07 2.89 14.14
CA VAL A 8 34.57 4.22 13.81
C VAL A 8 33.08 4.22 14.14
N LEU A 9 32.75 4.75 15.31
CA LEU A 9 31.38 5.04 15.72
C LEU A 9 30.73 5.87 14.63
N SER A 10 29.72 5.32 13.96
CA SER A 10 28.93 6.04 12.97
C SER A 10 28.30 7.26 13.64
N THR A 11 28.55 8.42 13.04
CA THR A 11 28.02 9.70 13.49
C THR A 11 26.49 9.59 13.63
N PRO A 12 25.90 10.01 14.77
CA PRO A 12 24.45 10.04 14.89
C PRO A 12 23.88 10.93 13.78
N LEU A 13 22.90 10.41 13.03
CA LEU A 13 22.18 11.15 12.02
C LEU A 13 21.63 12.43 12.66
N SER A 14 22.10 13.58 12.17
CA SER A 14 21.60 14.88 12.63
C SER A 14 20.08 14.94 12.39
N PRO A 15 19.27 15.40 13.37
CA PRO A 15 17.83 15.47 13.19
C PRO A 15 17.50 16.36 12.01
N VAL A 16 16.84 15.77 11.00
CA VAL A 16 16.28 16.52 9.88
C VAL A 16 15.29 17.53 10.47
N PRO A 17 15.41 18.84 10.16
CA PRO A 17 14.51 19.85 10.70
C PRO A 17 13.06 19.52 10.32
N VAL A 18 12.27 19.14 11.32
CA VAL A 18 10.86 18.79 11.15
C VAL A 18 10.10 20.08 10.87
N LYS A 19 9.65 20.27 9.63
CA LYS A 19 8.76 21.38 9.26
C LYS A 19 7.53 21.37 10.17
N THR A 20 7.12 22.54 10.62
CA THR A 20 6.04 22.79 11.59
C THR A 20 4.62 22.53 11.06
N HIS A 21 4.47 22.20 9.78
CA HIS A 21 3.19 21.88 9.17
C HIS A 21 2.93 20.37 9.26
N LYS A 22 1.97 19.97 10.10
CA LYS A 22 1.53 18.58 10.14
C LYS A 22 0.77 18.24 8.86
N HIS A 23 1.16 17.16 8.20
CA HIS A 23 0.43 16.63 7.05
C HIS A 23 -0.77 15.82 7.52
N ARG A 24 -1.96 16.18 7.04
CA ARG A 24 -3.18 15.40 7.33
C ARG A 24 -3.25 14.18 6.43
N VAL A 25 -3.32 12.99 7.04
CA VAL A 25 -3.34 11.70 6.34
C VAL A 25 -4.58 10.93 6.76
N CYS A 26 -5.35 10.48 5.78
CA CYS A 26 -6.49 9.61 6.01
C CYS A 26 -6.01 8.21 6.44
N VAL A 27 -6.67 7.62 7.43
CA VAL A 27 -6.34 6.28 7.94
C VAL A 27 -7.58 5.39 7.96
N ALA A 28 -7.56 4.32 7.18
CA ALA A 28 -8.55 3.25 7.26
C ALA A 28 -7.95 2.04 7.98
N ARG A 29 -8.47 1.70 9.17
CA ARG A 29 -7.95 0.59 9.98
C ARG A 29 -8.11 -0.78 9.30
N GLY A 30 -9.07 -0.91 8.39
CA GLY A 30 -9.35 -2.15 7.67
C GLY A 30 -10.04 -3.21 8.53
N ASP A 31 -10.05 -4.43 8.03
CA ASP A 31 -10.81 -5.57 8.54
C ASP A 31 -9.86 -6.71 9.00
N GLY A 32 -10.40 -7.70 9.72
CA GLY A 32 -9.61 -8.83 10.24
C GLY A 32 -8.52 -8.37 11.20
N ILE A 33 -7.25 -8.69 10.90
CA ILE A 33 -6.07 -8.23 11.66
C ILE A 33 -5.75 -6.73 11.43
N GLY A 34 -6.47 -6.06 10.54
CA GLY A 34 -6.19 -4.69 10.11
C GLY A 34 -6.10 -3.67 11.24
N PRO A 35 -7.06 -3.61 12.18
CA PRO A 35 -7.00 -2.66 13.30
C PRO A 35 -5.75 -2.81 14.16
N GLU A 36 -5.36 -4.04 14.49
CA GLU A 36 -4.19 -4.34 15.32
C GLU A 36 -2.89 -3.84 14.68
N ILE A 37 -2.64 -4.22 13.42
CA ILE A 37 -1.41 -3.82 12.72
C ILE A 37 -1.40 -2.32 12.41
N THR A 38 -2.55 -1.72 12.13
CA THR A 38 -2.64 -0.28 11.87
C THR A 38 -2.36 0.51 13.15
N ASP A 39 -2.89 0.07 14.30
CA ASP A 39 -2.61 0.71 15.58
C ASP A 39 -1.13 0.64 15.95
N ALA A 40 -0.47 -0.50 15.70
CA ALA A 40 0.97 -0.62 15.87
C ALA A 40 1.75 0.39 15.01
N VAL A 41 1.37 0.57 13.74
CA VAL A 41 1.97 1.58 12.85
C VAL A 41 1.74 3.00 13.37
N LEU A 42 0.51 3.33 13.77
CA LEU A 42 0.18 4.67 14.30
C LEU A 42 0.93 4.98 15.61
N HIS A 43 1.12 3.97 16.45
CA HIS A 43 1.92 4.10 17.66
C HIS A 43 3.39 4.42 17.32
N ILE A 44 4.01 3.63 16.44
CA ILE A 44 5.39 3.85 16.01
C ILE A 44 5.57 5.26 15.40
N LEU A 45 4.68 5.68 14.51
CA LEU A 45 4.76 7.00 13.87
C LEU A 45 4.61 8.15 14.87
N ARG A 46 3.79 7.97 15.92
CA ARG A 46 3.62 8.95 16.99
C ARG A 46 4.88 9.07 17.84
N GLU A 47 5.43 7.94 18.29
CA GLU A 47 6.66 7.91 19.10
C GLU A 47 7.88 8.40 18.31
N ALA A 48 7.91 8.16 17.00
CA ALA A 48 8.93 8.70 16.11
C ALA A 48 8.81 10.22 15.86
N GLY A 49 7.77 10.88 16.40
CA GLY A 49 7.55 12.31 16.21
C GLY A 49 7.24 12.71 14.78
N ALA A 50 6.65 11.81 13.98
CA ALA A 50 6.34 12.10 12.59
C ALA A 50 5.38 13.31 12.49
N PRO A 51 5.62 14.27 11.58
CA PRO A 51 4.77 15.46 11.42
C PRO A 51 3.48 15.13 10.66
N VAL A 52 2.69 14.20 11.20
CA VAL A 52 1.47 13.68 10.58
C VAL A 52 0.31 13.78 11.57
N GLU A 53 -0.83 14.25 11.08
CA GLU A 53 -2.11 14.22 11.79
C GLU A 53 -3.01 13.20 11.11
N PHE A 54 -3.50 12.21 11.86
CA PHE A 54 -4.27 11.11 11.32
C PHE A 54 -5.77 11.38 11.41
N GLU A 55 -6.47 11.27 10.28
CA GLU A 55 -7.91 11.40 10.15
C GLU A 55 -8.51 10.01 9.90
N ALA A 56 -9.25 9.46 10.87
CA ALA A 56 -9.78 8.11 10.77
C ALA A 56 -10.95 8.03 9.77
N LEU A 57 -10.92 7.05 8.88
CA LEU A 57 -11.95 6.74 7.90
C LEU A 57 -12.46 5.31 8.07
N GLU A 58 -13.76 5.15 7.90
CA GLU A 58 -14.43 3.85 7.90
C GLU A 58 -14.62 3.36 6.46
N LEU A 59 -13.94 2.26 6.10
CA LEU A 59 -14.00 1.61 4.79
C LEU A 59 -14.23 0.11 4.97
N GLY A 60 -14.63 -0.59 3.91
CA GLY A 60 -14.68 -2.06 3.94
C GLY A 60 -15.90 -2.63 4.65
N GLU A 61 -15.72 -3.67 5.46
CA GLU A 61 -16.81 -4.42 6.10
C GLU A 61 -17.74 -3.52 6.91
N ARG A 62 -17.18 -2.56 7.65
CA ARG A 62 -17.95 -1.59 8.44
C ARG A 62 -18.84 -0.70 7.57
N ALA A 63 -18.30 -0.23 6.44
CA ALA A 63 -19.06 0.57 5.48
C ALA A 63 -20.15 -0.25 4.78
N TYR A 64 -19.86 -1.52 4.42
CA TYR A 64 -20.87 -2.42 3.85
C TYR A 64 -22.03 -2.68 4.83
N ARG A 65 -21.72 -2.95 6.10
CA ARG A 65 -22.74 -3.16 7.15
C ARG A 65 -23.58 -1.90 7.42
N ALA A 66 -23.02 -0.72 7.18
CA ALA A 66 -23.73 0.56 7.26
C ALA A 66 -24.58 0.88 6.01
N GLY A 67 -24.63 -0.02 5.01
CA GLY A 67 -25.47 0.13 3.82
C GLY A 67 -24.76 0.73 2.60
N HIS A 68 -23.45 1.00 2.68
CA HIS A 68 -22.68 1.50 1.53
C HIS A 68 -22.27 0.35 0.61
N ALA A 69 -23.01 0.15 -0.48
CA ALA A 69 -22.80 -0.96 -1.42
C ALA A 69 -21.42 -0.97 -2.11
N ALA A 70 -20.73 0.18 -2.18
CA ALA A 70 -19.36 0.28 -2.70
C ALA A 70 -18.27 0.09 -1.63
N GLY A 71 -18.65 -0.05 -0.35
CA GLY A 71 -17.73 -0.16 0.78
C GLY A 71 -16.91 1.10 1.07
N ILE A 72 -17.30 2.23 0.47
CA ILE A 72 -16.67 3.55 0.61
C ILE A 72 -17.80 4.60 0.71
N PRO A 73 -17.99 5.25 1.87
CA PRO A 73 -18.93 6.36 2.02
C PRO A 73 -18.49 7.62 1.23
N ASP A 74 -19.43 8.47 0.82
CA ASP A 74 -19.12 9.70 0.07
C ASP A 74 -18.19 10.64 0.85
N ALA A 75 -18.43 10.81 2.15
CA ALA A 75 -17.55 11.60 3.02
C ALA A 75 -16.11 11.04 3.08
N ALA A 76 -15.94 9.71 2.97
CA ALA A 76 -14.61 9.09 2.91
C ALA A 76 -13.95 9.36 1.56
N TRP A 77 -14.71 9.36 0.46
CA TRP A 77 -14.21 9.74 -0.85
C TRP A 77 -13.72 11.19 -0.90
N GLU A 78 -14.51 12.11 -0.35
CA GLU A 78 -14.15 13.53 -0.25
C GLU A 78 -12.86 13.71 0.56
N ALA A 79 -12.75 13.06 1.73
CA ALA A 79 -11.56 13.11 2.56
C ALA A 79 -10.32 12.56 1.82
N ILE A 80 -10.41 11.39 1.20
CA ILE A 80 -9.29 10.77 0.46
C ILE A 80 -8.82 11.69 -0.67
N THR A 81 -9.76 12.27 -1.42
CA THR A 81 -9.46 13.15 -2.56
C THR A 81 -8.85 14.47 -2.09
N ALA A 82 -9.36 15.05 -1.00
CA ALA A 82 -8.86 16.30 -0.44
C ALA A 82 -7.47 16.16 0.20
N ARG A 83 -7.14 15.01 0.79
CA ARG A 83 -5.84 14.77 1.45
C ARG A 83 -4.78 14.21 0.52
N GLY A 84 -5.17 13.44 -0.51
CA GLY A 84 -4.25 12.82 -1.47
C GLY A 84 -3.39 11.67 -0.92
N VAL A 85 -3.52 11.33 0.37
CA VAL A 85 -2.76 10.25 1.03
C VAL A 85 -3.69 9.42 1.91
N LEU A 86 -3.64 8.09 1.72
CA LEU A 86 -4.41 7.12 2.50
C LEU A 86 -3.50 6.02 3.03
N LEU A 87 -3.43 5.89 4.35
CA LEU A 87 -2.90 4.70 5.03
C LEU A 87 -4.04 3.72 5.26
N LYS A 88 -3.98 2.51 4.71
CA LYS A 88 -5.02 1.50 4.90
C LYS A 88 -4.49 0.15 5.39
N GLY A 89 -5.09 -0.40 6.43
CA GLY A 89 -5.00 -1.82 6.79
C GLY A 89 -5.66 -2.72 5.72
N PRO A 90 -5.46 -4.04 5.74
CA PRO A 90 -6.13 -4.99 4.83
C PRO A 90 -7.64 -4.83 4.90
N ILE A 91 -8.32 -4.82 3.75
CA ILE A 91 -9.78 -4.71 3.66
C ILE A 91 -10.31 -5.97 3.00
N THR A 92 -11.23 -6.65 3.69
CA THR A 92 -11.82 -7.89 3.21
C THR A 92 -12.76 -7.58 2.05
N THR A 93 -12.60 -8.31 0.95
CA THR A 93 -13.56 -8.26 -0.17
C THR A 93 -14.44 -9.50 -0.07
N PRO A 94 -15.78 -9.37 -0.02
CA PRO A 94 -16.67 -10.52 -0.06
C PRO A 94 -16.43 -11.34 -1.33
N GLN A 95 -16.29 -12.66 -1.19
CA GLN A 95 -16.18 -13.55 -2.35
C GLN A 95 -17.58 -13.98 -2.82
N GLY A 96 -17.79 -14.00 -4.14
CA GLY A 96 -18.91 -14.75 -4.74
C GLY A 96 -20.25 -14.03 -4.91
N GLY A 97 -20.34 -12.71 -4.76
CA GLY A 97 -21.59 -12.01 -5.04
C GLY A 97 -21.39 -10.52 -5.29
N GLY A 98 -21.79 -10.03 -6.46
CA GLY A 98 -22.22 -8.66 -6.83
C GLY A 98 -21.42 -7.40 -6.43
N TYR A 99 -20.51 -7.49 -5.47
CA TYR A 99 -19.81 -6.36 -4.86
C TYR A 99 -18.46 -6.18 -5.54
N LYS A 100 -18.19 -4.96 -6.00
CA LYS A 100 -16.87 -4.58 -6.51
C LYS A 100 -15.90 -4.45 -5.34
N SER A 101 -14.69 -4.98 -5.47
CA SER A 101 -13.67 -4.86 -4.42
C SER A 101 -13.37 -3.40 -4.09
N VAL A 102 -13.39 -3.03 -2.81
CA VAL A 102 -12.95 -1.69 -2.32
C VAL A 102 -11.54 -1.38 -2.80
N ASN A 103 -10.64 -2.37 -2.73
CA ASN A 103 -9.25 -2.19 -3.12
C ASN A 103 -9.11 -1.87 -4.62
N VAL A 104 -9.86 -2.58 -5.47
CA VAL A 104 -9.83 -2.33 -6.92
C VAL A 104 -10.51 -1.00 -7.25
N THR A 105 -11.62 -0.69 -6.57
CA THR A 105 -12.36 0.57 -6.75
C THR A 105 -11.48 1.77 -6.42
N LEU A 106 -10.79 1.75 -5.27
CA LEU A 106 -9.83 2.79 -4.88
C LEU A 106 -8.75 2.98 -5.94
N ARG A 107 -8.15 1.90 -6.42
CA ARG A 107 -7.05 1.96 -7.40
C ARG A 107 -7.49 2.58 -8.72
N LYS A 108 -8.62 2.12 -9.26
CA LYS A 108 -9.13 2.59 -10.55
C LYS A 108 -9.66 4.01 -10.48
N ALA A 109 -10.39 4.37 -9.42
CA ALA A 109 -10.96 5.70 -9.28
C ALA A 109 -9.90 6.78 -9.01
N LEU A 110 -8.84 6.44 -8.29
CA LEU A 110 -7.75 7.37 -7.94
C LEU A 110 -6.59 7.36 -8.93
N GLY A 111 -6.65 6.55 -9.99
CA GLY A 111 -5.56 6.47 -10.96
C GLY A 111 -4.25 5.88 -10.39
N LEU A 112 -4.33 4.97 -9.40
CA LEU A 112 -3.17 4.40 -8.72
C LEU A 112 -2.56 3.25 -9.53
N TYR A 113 -2.05 3.58 -10.71
CA TYR A 113 -1.57 2.63 -11.73
C TYR A 113 -0.36 1.79 -11.32
N ALA A 114 0.51 2.31 -10.44
CA ALA A 114 1.74 1.63 -10.03
C ALA A 114 1.61 1.05 -8.61
N ASN A 115 1.72 -0.28 -8.50
CA ASN A 115 1.85 -0.97 -7.22
C ASN A 115 3.31 -1.38 -7.00
N VAL A 116 3.99 -0.68 -6.10
CA VAL A 116 5.42 -0.86 -5.80
C VAL A 116 5.57 -1.75 -4.57
N ARG A 117 6.31 -2.87 -4.70
CA ARG A 117 6.52 -3.85 -3.63
C ARG A 117 8.02 -4.16 -3.47
N PRO A 118 8.71 -3.47 -2.55
CA PRO A 118 10.03 -3.87 -2.12
C PRO A 118 9.99 -5.25 -1.45
N CYS A 119 10.85 -6.16 -1.89
CA CYS A 119 10.97 -7.52 -1.38
C CYS A 119 12.45 -7.78 -1.06
N MET A 120 12.81 -7.61 0.21
CA MET A 120 14.17 -7.87 0.70
C MET A 120 14.17 -9.00 1.72
N ALA A 121 15.26 -9.77 1.75
CA ALA A 121 15.53 -10.67 2.85
C ALA A 121 15.98 -9.88 4.09
N LEU A 122 15.43 -10.20 5.25
CA LEU A 122 15.84 -9.65 6.53
C LEU A 122 16.88 -10.56 7.23
N HIS A 123 17.80 -11.14 6.47
CA HIS A 123 18.86 -11.99 6.99
C HIS A 123 19.87 -11.15 7.80
N PRO A 124 20.40 -11.63 8.95
CA PRO A 124 20.21 -12.95 9.56
C PRO A 124 19.00 -13.07 10.50
N TYR A 125 18.22 -12.02 10.69
CA TYR A 125 17.12 -11.96 11.67
C TYR A 125 15.92 -12.84 11.31
N VAL A 126 15.62 -12.98 10.01
CA VAL A 126 14.59 -13.88 9.49
C VAL A 126 15.28 -14.92 8.59
N PRO A 127 15.27 -16.22 8.97
CA PRO A 127 15.84 -17.28 8.15
C PRO A 127 15.22 -17.32 6.75
N SER A 128 16.06 -17.38 5.72
CA SER A 128 15.65 -17.39 4.32
C SER A 128 16.60 -18.28 3.52
N GLN A 129 16.06 -19.00 2.54
CA GLN A 129 16.86 -19.74 1.56
C GLN A 129 17.62 -18.83 0.59
N HIS A 130 17.20 -17.57 0.48
CA HIS A 130 17.79 -16.55 -0.39
C HIS A 130 18.16 -15.32 0.45
N PRO A 131 19.25 -15.37 1.23
CA PRO A 131 19.63 -14.29 2.15
C PRO A 131 20.03 -12.99 1.43
N GLY A 132 20.42 -13.06 0.16
CA GLY A 132 20.75 -11.88 -0.67
C GLY A 132 19.60 -11.31 -1.49
N MET A 133 18.35 -11.71 -1.24
CA MET A 133 17.18 -11.20 -1.98
C MET A 133 17.01 -9.70 -1.74
N ASP A 134 17.08 -8.91 -2.81
CA ASP A 134 16.81 -7.46 -2.80
C ASP A 134 16.27 -7.05 -4.17
N VAL A 135 14.94 -7.10 -4.30
CA VAL A 135 14.23 -6.75 -5.54
C VAL A 135 13.04 -5.84 -5.25
N VAL A 136 12.67 -5.03 -6.23
CA VAL A 136 11.43 -4.24 -6.20
C VAL A 136 10.53 -4.73 -7.32
N ILE A 137 9.32 -5.18 -6.98
CA ILE A 137 8.30 -5.54 -7.96
C ILE A 137 7.46 -4.29 -8.23
N VAL A 138 7.47 -3.81 -9.46
CA VAL A 138 6.55 -2.76 -9.93
C VAL A 138 5.48 -3.45 -10.76
N ARG A 139 4.24 -3.39 -10.27
CA ARG A 139 3.09 -4.08 -10.86
C ARG A 139 2.04 -3.07 -11.34
N GLU A 140 1.56 -3.25 -12.57
CA GLU A 140 0.39 -2.54 -13.10
C GLU A 140 -0.87 -2.90 -12.30
N ASN A 141 -1.71 -1.92 -11.99
CA ASN A 141 -2.68 -2.01 -10.90
C ASN A 141 -4.10 -1.52 -11.24
N GLU A 142 -4.39 -1.16 -12.49
CA GLU A 142 -5.68 -0.67 -12.99
C GLU A 142 -6.37 -1.64 -13.96
N GLU A 143 -5.60 -2.28 -14.85
CA GLU A 143 -6.11 -3.05 -16.00
C GLU A 143 -5.94 -4.57 -15.81
N ASP A 144 -5.60 -5.31 -16.87
CA ASP A 144 -5.47 -6.77 -16.88
C ASP A 144 -6.77 -7.46 -16.42
N THR A 145 -6.67 -8.49 -15.58
CA THR A 145 -7.80 -9.21 -15.00
C THR A 145 -8.56 -8.37 -13.96
N TYR A 146 -8.00 -7.25 -13.48
CA TYR A 146 -8.72 -6.28 -12.65
C TYR A 146 -9.74 -5.44 -13.43
N GLY A 147 -9.84 -5.64 -14.75
CA GLY A 147 -10.98 -5.20 -15.54
C GLY A 147 -12.30 -5.69 -14.95
N GLY A 148 -12.34 -6.93 -14.43
CA GLY A 148 -13.55 -7.53 -13.85
C GLY A 148 -14.68 -7.69 -14.87
N ILE A 149 -14.35 -7.82 -16.16
CA ILE A 149 -15.30 -7.95 -17.25
C ILE A 149 -15.49 -9.43 -17.52
N GLU A 150 -16.53 -10.00 -16.93
CA GLU A 150 -16.80 -11.43 -16.94
C GLU A 150 -18.17 -11.73 -17.54
N HIS A 151 -18.25 -12.77 -18.35
CA HIS A 151 -19.49 -13.21 -18.99
C HIS A 151 -19.63 -14.72 -18.87
N ARG A 152 -20.81 -15.19 -18.50
CA ARG A 152 -21.17 -16.60 -18.62
C ARG A 152 -21.70 -16.83 -20.04
N GLN A 153 -20.91 -17.48 -20.88
CA GLN A 153 -21.26 -17.74 -22.29
C GLN A 153 -22.29 -18.87 -22.40
N THR A 154 -22.13 -19.93 -21.61
CA THR A 154 -23.07 -21.06 -21.49
C THR A 154 -23.13 -21.52 -20.03
N GLY A 155 -23.90 -22.57 -19.71
CA GLY A 155 -23.91 -23.17 -18.38
C GLY A 155 -22.54 -23.65 -17.88
N GLU A 156 -21.63 -23.99 -18.80
CA GLU A 156 -20.33 -24.61 -18.53
C GLU A 156 -19.14 -23.75 -18.96
N VAL A 157 -19.39 -22.63 -19.67
CA VAL A 157 -18.34 -21.77 -20.21
C VAL A 157 -18.43 -20.37 -19.60
N VAL A 158 -17.34 -19.95 -18.98
CA VAL A 158 -17.16 -18.60 -18.43
C VAL A 158 -15.98 -17.93 -19.13
N GLN A 159 -16.16 -16.67 -19.51
CA GLN A 159 -15.15 -15.84 -20.14
C GLN A 159 -14.77 -14.69 -19.20
N CYS A 160 -13.48 -14.44 -19.08
CA CYS A 160 -12.92 -13.23 -18.46
C CYS A 160 -12.12 -12.47 -19.52
N LEU A 161 -12.44 -11.19 -19.73
CA LEU A 161 -11.71 -10.34 -20.66
C LEU A 161 -10.54 -9.65 -19.95
N LYS A 162 -9.33 -9.98 -20.41
CA LYS A 162 -8.10 -9.27 -20.05
C LYS A 162 -7.88 -8.12 -21.03
N LEU A 163 -7.86 -6.90 -20.51
CA LEU A 163 -7.54 -5.70 -21.29
C LEU A 163 -6.15 -5.22 -20.93
N VAL A 164 -5.34 -4.94 -21.95
CA VAL A 164 -4.00 -4.37 -21.80
C VAL A 164 -3.85 -3.24 -22.81
N SER A 165 -3.75 -2.01 -22.31
CA SER A 165 -3.61 -0.82 -23.14
C SER A 165 -2.16 -0.39 -23.26
N ARG A 166 -1.79 0.17 -24.42
CA ARG A 166 -0.46 0.79 -24.61
C ARG A 166 -0.20 1.91 -23.59
N PRO A 167 -1.14 2.86 -23.34
CA PRO A 167 -0.94 3.89 -22.32
C PRO A 167 -0.75 3.32 -20.91
N GLY A 168 -1.46 2.25 -20.54
CA GLY A 168 -1.27 1.55 -19.27
C GLY A 168 0.15 0.99 -19.12
N CYS A 169 0.61 0.27 -20.15
CA CYS A 169 1.98 -0.26 -20.22
C CYS A 169 3.06 0.83 -20.15
N GLU A 170 2.88 1.92 -20.89
CA GLU A 170 3.85 3.03 -20.92
C GLU A 170 3.93 3.73 -19.55
N ARG A 171 2.80 3.98 -18.88
CA ARG A 171 2.77 4.57 -17.53
C ARG A 171 3.49 3.73 -16.50
N VAL A 172 3.23 2.41 -16.45
CA VAL A 172 3.91 1.54 -15.49
C VAL A 172 5.40 1.40 -15.81
N SER A 173 5.77 1.33 -17.08
CA SER A 173 7.18 1.21 -17.51
C SER A 173 7.98 2.49 -17.24
N ALA A 174 7.33 3.66 -17.25
CA ALA A 174 7.93 4.94 -16.91
C ALA A 174 8.10 5.15 -15.39
N THR A 175 7.62 4.23 -14.55
CA THR A 175 7.77 4.34 -13.09
C THR A 175 9.25 4.39 -12.71
N PRO A 176 9.73 5.43 -12.00
CA PRO A 176 11.16 5.62 -11.77
C PRO A 176 11.82 4.44 -11.05
N SER A 177 12.96 3.99 -11.57
CA SER A 177 13.81 2.99 -10.92
C SER A 177 14.42 3.49 -9.60
N SER A 178 14.41 4.81 -9.36
CA SER A 178 14.85 5.45 -8.11
C SER A 178 13.95 5.12 -6.91
N MET A 179 12.77 4.53 -7.11
CA MET A 179 11.98 3.91 -6.03
C MET A 179 12.69 2.73 -5.34
N ARG A 180 13.89 2.34 -5.79
CA ARG A 180 14.84 1.48 -5.05
C ARG A 180 15.34 2.10 -3.73
N ALA A 181 15.25 3.42 -3.54
CA ALA A 181 16.01 4.14 -2.51
C ALA A 181 15.23 4.44 -1.21
N VAL A 182 14.68 3.42 -0.55
CA VAL A 182 14.29 3.55 0.89
C VAL A 182 15.20 2.70 1.80
N THR A 183 16.05 1.84 1.24
CA THR A 183 16.80 0.84 2.03
C THR A 183 18.31 0.93 1.98
N ALA A 184 18.88 1.85 1.18
CA ALA A 184 20.32 2.02 1.08
C ALA A 184 20.99 2.67 2.32
N GLY A 185 20.21 3.10 3.32
CA GLY A 185 20.72 3.78 4.53
C GLY A 185 20.85 2.91 5.79
N ALA A 186 20.56 1.61 5.72
CA ALA A 186 20.62 0.69 6.86
C ALA A 186 21.69 -0.40 6.67
N ARG A 187 22.88 0.00 6.21
CA ARG A 187 24.09 -0.84 6.21
C ARG A 187 25.11 -0.29 7.18
#